data_AF-A0A8T0E1X5-F1
#
_entry.id   AF-A0A8T0E1X5-F1
#
_cell.length_a   1.000
_cell.length_b   1.000
_cell.length_c   1.000
_cell.angle_alpha   90.00
_cell.angle_beta   90.00
_cell.angle_gamma   90.00
#
_symmetry.space_group_name_H-M   'P 1'
#
loop_
_entity.id
_entity.type
_entity.pdbx_description
1 polymer ?
#
loop_
_entity_poly.entity_id
_entity_poly.type
_entity_poly.pdbx_seq_one_letter_code
_entity_poly.pdbx_strand_id
1 'polypeptide(L)'
;MCNGIEDCPDGSDEESCETGVDAIAGVDDSRLNGTRWLMEKWSPTLGWQENTHRGVIALHLGTERNATIMDLKRKLMVKQLEVQTLASLLRPKKYIIFYFFILKDVQAAAVMALSCIRANQQDDSNSSSLYTDYEEALKKLKQLQLEDGSFGNIYTTAIVTQALLSAGEEKSKDWKLEAAVNHLMRYLNSSSVDFLATYLILPILKRTKAYRDIGKHKFCLGSAARIEW
;
A
#
# COMPACT_ATOMS: atom_id res chain seq x y z
N MET A 1 4.54 -17.38 -23.52
CA MET A 1 5.07 -16.01 -23.28
C MET A 1 4.03 -15.34 -22.40
N CYS A 2 4.37 -14.51 -21.41
CA CYS A 2 3.37 -13.88 -20.51
C CYS A 2 2.33 -13.01 -21.25
N ASN A 3 1.30 -13.64 -21.79
CA ASN A 3 0.28 -13.02 -22.65
C ASN A 3 -1.14 -13.44 -22.21
N GLY A 4 -1.26 -14.31 -21.19
CA GLY A 4 -2.52 -14.80 -20.66
C GLY A 4 -3.15 -15.91 -21.50
N ILE A 5 -2.40 -16.48 -22.44
CA ILE A 5 -2.70 -17.68 -23.21
C ILE A 5 -1.71 -18.73 -22.76
N GLU A 6 -2.21 -19.91 -22.41
CA GLU A 6 -1.37 -21.05 -22.05
C GLU A 6 -0.67 -21.54 -23.32
N ASP A 7 0.54 -21.03 -23.58
CA ASP A 7 1.34 -21.42 -24.75
C ASP A 7 2.09 -22.73 -24.47
N CYS A 8 2.44 -22.99 -23.21
CA CYS A 8 3.04 -24.25 -22.79
C CYS A 8 1.99 -25.24 -22.24
N PRO A 9 2.07 -26.55 -22.57
CA PRO A 9 1.10 -27.56 -22.10
C PRO A 9 1.04 -27.76 -20.59
N ASP A 10 2.05 -27.28 -19.86
CA ASP A 10 2.16 -27.33 -18.40
C ASP A 10 1.83 -25.98 -17.73
N GLY A 11 1.48 -24.95 -18.52
CA GLY A 11 1.19 -23.60 -18.02
C GLY A 11 2.38 -22.87 -17.41
N SER A 12 3.58 -23.45 -17.50
CA SER A 12 4.81 -22.91 -16.88
C SER A 12 5.20 -21.55 -17.43
N ASP A 13 4.78 -21.23 -18.65
CA ASP A 13 5.05 -19.94 -19.28
C ASP A 13 4.24 -18.79 -18.66
N GLU A 14 3.27 -19.10 -17.80
CA GLU A 14 2.46 -18.15 -17.04
C GLU A 14 2.71 -18.21 -15.52
N GLU A 15 3.49 -19.18 -15.02
CA GLU A 15 3.73 -19.39 -13.58
C GLU A 15 4.74 -18.39 -12.97
N SER A 16 5.54 -17.72 -13.81
CA SER A 16 6.57 -16.76 -13.38
C SER A 16 6.46 -15.40 -14.08
N CYS A 17 5.25 -15.01 -14.45
CA CYS A 17 5.02 -13.68 -14.99
C CYS A 17 4.93 -12.67 -13.84
N GLU A 18 5.88 -11.74 -13.81
CA GLU A 18 5.70 -10.49 -13.07
C GLU A 18 4.43 -9.84 -13.62
N THR A 19 3.42 -9.65 -12.77
CA THR A 19 2.15 -9.02 -13.14
C THR A 19 1.85 -7.90 -12.16
N GLY A 20 1.07 -6.91 -12.60
CA GLY A 20 0.76 -5.75 -11.77
C GLY A 20 1.97 -4.85 -11.54
N VAL A 21 2.16 -4.38 -10.31
CA VAL A 21 3.24 -3.44 -9.96
C VAL A 21 4.63 -4.06 -10.18
N ASP A 22 4.77 -5.36 -9.96
CA ASP A 22 6.05 -6.07 -10.01
C ASP A 22 6.65 -6.10 -11.43
N ALA A 23 5.82 -5.98 -12.47
CA ALA A 23 6.26 -5.97 -13.86
C ALA A 23 6.87 -4.63 -14.32
N ILE A 24 6.75 -3.58 -13.51
CA ILE A 24 7.15 -2.23 -13.88
C ILE A 24 8.64 -2.05 -13.61
N ALA A 25 9.40 -1.72 -14.65
CA ALA A 25 10.85 -1.53 -14.57
C ALA A 25 11.23 -0.45 -13.52
N GLY A 26 12.21 -0.77 -12.68
CA GLY A 26 12.73 0.15 -11.66
C GLY A 26 11.93 0.22 -10.35
N VAL A 27 10.87 -0.59 -10.20
CA VAL A 27 10.11 -0.71 -8.94
C VAL A 27 11.00 -1.18 -7.80
N ASP A 28 11.82 -2.20 -8.03
CA ASP A 28 12.72 -2.72 -7.00
C ASP A 28 13.78 -1.71 -6.56
N ASP A 29 14.41 -1.01 -7.51
CA ASP A 29 15.39 0.03 -7.20
C ASP A 29 14.76 1.18 -6.41
N SER A 30 13.58 1.63 -6.84
CA SER A 30 12.84 2.71 -6.18
C SER A 30 12.41 2.31 -4.76
N ARG A 31 11.94 1.07 -4.58
CA ARG A 31 11.60 0.51 -3.27
C ARG A 31 12.81 0.42 -2.34
N LEU A 32 13.94 -0.06 -2.85
CA LEU A 32 15.19 -0.13 -2.08
C LEU A 32 15.67 1.27 -1.69
N ASN A 33 15.58 2.24 -2.60
CA ASN A 33 15.92 3.63 -2.33
C ASN A 33 15.04 4.25 -1.24
N GLY A 34 13.71 4.08 -1.32
CA GLY A 34 12.79 4.56 -0.28
C GLY A 34 13.03 3.88 1.07
N THR A 35 13.33 2.58 1.07
CA THR A 35 13.65 1.82 2.29
C THR A 35 14.95 2.33 2.93
N ARG A 36 15.97 2.58 2.12
CA ARG A 36 17.25 3.16 2.57
C ARG A 36 17.05 4.55 3.13
N TRP A 37 16.32 5.40 2.42
CA TRP A 37 16.00 6.76 2.86
C TRP A 37 15.31 6.76 4.23
N LEU A 38 14.31 5.90 4.46
CA LEU A 38 13.67 5.78 5.79
C LEU A 38 14.69 5.42 6.87
N MET A 39 15.54 4.43 6.59
CA MET A 39 16.54 3.94 7.53
C MET A 39 17.59 4.99 7.90
N GLU A 40 17.95 5.86 6.97
CA GLU A 40 18.85 7.00 7.19
C GLU A 40 18.22 8.08 8.08
N LYS A 41 16.89 8.27 7.98
CA LYS A 41 16.15 9.22 8.84
C LYS A 41 15.91 8.71 10.27
N TRP A 42 16.20 7.44 10.56
CA TRP A 42 15.98 6.87 11.89
C TRP A 42 17.06 7.32 12.87
N SER A 43 16.64 7.94 13.98
CA SER A 43 17.51 8.27 15.11
C SER A 43 17.52 7.14 16.16
N PRO A 44 18.69 6.71 16.68
CA PRO A 44 18.77 5.74 17.77
C PRO A 44 18.07 6.17 19.06
N THR A 45 18.00 7.47 19.33
CA THR A 45 17.45 8.02 20.58
C THR A 45 16.01 8.47 20.46
N LEU A 46 15.62 8.98 19.28
CA LEU A 46 14.29 9.58 19.06
C LEU A 46 13.44 8.81 18.03
N GLY A 47 13.97 7.75 17.41
CA GLY A 47 13.30 7.04 16.32
C GLY A 47 12.96 7.98 15.16
N TRP A 48 11.72 7.89 14.66
CA TRP A 48 11.11 8.89 13.77
C TRP A 48 10.12 9.78 14.52
N GLN A 49 10.32 9.98 15.83
CA GLN A 49 9.43 10.76 16.70
C GLN A 49 7.97 10.25 16.60
N GLU A 50 7.02 11.15 16.35
CA GLU A 50 5.60 10.84 16.13
C GLU A 50 5.35 9.90 14.95
N ASN A 51 6.25 9.84 13.98
CA ASN A 51 6.13 9.01 12.79
C ASN A 51 6.71 7.59 12.96
N THR A 52 7.15 7.22 14.18
CA THR A 52 7.78 5.91 14.43
C THR A 52 6.88 4.75 14.01
N HIS A 53 5.59 4.81 14.33
CA HIS A 53 4.60 3.82 13.90
C HIS A 53 4.50 3.69 12.38
N ARG A 54 4.46 4.82 11.66
CA ARG A 54 4.42 4.87 10.21
C ARG A 54 5.68 4.28 9.59
N GLY A 55 6.86 4.66 10.09
CA GLY A 55 8.14 4.14 9.59
C GLY A 55 8.25 2.63 9.75
N VAL A 56 7.86 2.09 10.91
CA VAL A 56 7.84 0.64 11.15
C VAL A 56 6.90 -0.07 10.18
N ILE A 57 5.68 0.44 10.00
CA ILE A 57 4.69 -0.14 9.07
C ILE A 57 5.22 -0.10 7.63
N ALA A 58 5.75 1.03 7.17
CA ALA A 58 6.28 1.17 5.82
C ALA A 58 7.44 0.20 5.55
N LEU A 59 8.35 0.03 6.51
CA LEU A 59 9.45 -0.92 6.38
C LEU A 59 8.96 -2.37 6.39
N HIS A 60 8.01 -2.70 7.26
CA HIS A 60 7.44 -4.04 7.33
C HIS A 60 6.71 -4.40 6.04
N LEU A 61 5.98 -3.44 5.47
CA LEU A 61 5.22 -3.66 4.25
C LEU A 61 6.10 -3.58 3.00
N GLY A 62 7.12 -2.71 2.94
CA GLY A 62 7.97 -2.51 1.75
C GLY A 62 9.21 -3.42 1.66
N THR A 63 9.60 -4.14 2.72
CA THR A 63 10.81 -4.99 2.70
C THR A 63 10.50 -6.48 2.56
N GLU A 64 11.37 -7.24 1.90
CA GLU A 64 11.32 -8.71 1.87
C GLU A 64 11.89 -9.32 3.17
N ARG A 65 11.50 -10.58 3.47
CA ARG A 65 11.79 -11.24 4.77
C ARG A 65 13.28 -11.56 5.01
N ASN A 66 14.16 -11.51 4.00
CA ASN A 66 15.51 -12.11 4.06
C ASN A 66 16.68 -11.18 4.48
N ALA A 67 16.43 -9.99 5.04
CA ALA A 67 17.51 -9.06 5.40
C ALA A 67 18.01 -9.26 6.85
N THR A 68 19.18 -9.90 7.02
CA THR A 68 19.75 -10.36 8.30
C THR A 68 20.28 -9.25 9.23
N ILE A 69 21.01 -8.25 8.74
CA ILE A 69 21.53 -7.14 9.58
C ILE A 69 20.42 -6.11 9.90
N MET A 70 19.47 -5.98 8.99
CA MET A 70 18.28 -5.14 9.14
C MET A 70 17.32 -5.68 10.21
N ASP A 71 17.44 -6.95 10.58
CA ASP A 71 16.55 -7.62 11.53
C ASP A 71 16.67 -7.06 12.94
N LEU A 72 17.88 -6.81 13.46
CA LEU A 72 18.06 -6.30 14.83
C LEU A 72 17.56 -4.86 14.97
N LYS A 73 17.94 -3.98 14.04
CA LYS A 73 17.49 -2.58 14.01
C LYS A 73 15.95 -2.51 13.88
N ARG A 74 15.37 -3.38 13.04
CA ARG A 74 13.91 -3.50 12.88
C ARG A 74 13.22 -4.03 14.13
N LYS A 75 13.75 -5.06 14.77
CA LYS A 75 13.24 -5.59 16.05
C LYS A 75 13.21 -4.51 17.13
N LEU A 76 14.28 -3.73 17.23
CA LEU A 76 14.35 -2.59 18.14
C LEU A 76 13.26 -1.55 17.82
N MET A 77 13.05 -1.22 16.55
CA MET A 77 12.00 -0.29 16.12
C MET A 77 10.60 -0.80 16.47
N VAL A 78 10.34 -2.09 16.29
CA VAL A 78 9.06 -2.72 16.67
C VAL A 78 8.87 -2.66 18.19
N LYS A 79 9.90 -2.95 18.99
CA LYS A 79 9.84 -2.80 20.45
C LYS A 79 9.59 -1.36 20.90
N GLN A 80 10.21 -0.39 20.25
CA GLN A 80 9.94 1.02 20.51
C GLN A 80 8.49 1.40 20.20
N LEU A 81 7.93 0.88 19.10
CA LEU A 81 6.52 1.08 18.74
C LEU A 81 5.56 0.44 19.75
N GLU A 82 5.80 -0.79 20.19
CA GLU A 82 5.00 -1.47 21.22
C GLU A 82 4.91 -0.59 22.48
N VAL A 83 6.06 -0.08 22.96
CA VAL A 83 6.14 0.81 24.14
C VAL A 83 5.40 2.13 23.91
N GLN A 84 5.59 2.78 22.76
CA GLN A 84 4.89 4.04 22.43
C GLN A 84 3.37 3.86 22.34
N THR A 85 2.92 2.71 21.85
CA THR A 85 1.50 2.37 21.73
C THR A 85 0.88 2.17 23.11
N LEU A 86 1.54 1.37 23.97
CA LEU A 86 1.13 1.19 25.36
C LEU A 86 1.08 2.53 26.10
N ALA A 87 2.09 3.38 25.95
CA ALA A 87 2.12 4.71 26.55
C ALA A 87 0.99 5.61 26.03
N SER A 88 0.61 5.50 24.75
CA SER A 88 -0.48 6.29 24.15
C SER A 88 -1.86 5.84 24.60
N LEU A 89 -2.07 4.53 24.79
CA LEU A 89 -3.29 3.97 25.37
C LEU A 89 -3.52 4.40 26.82
N LEU A 90 -2.42 4.63 27.55
CA LEU A 90 -2.45 5.07 28.95
C LEU A 90 -2.63 6.59 29.12
N ARG A 91 -2.57 7.39 28.05
CA ARG A 91 -2.75 8.86 28.12
C ARG A 91 -4.19 9.28 27.80
N PRO A 92 -4.76 10.26 28.53
CA PRO A 92 -6.09 10.78 28.23
C PRO A 92 -6.12 11.53 26.89
N LYS A 93 -7.13 11.27 26.06
CA LYS A 93 -7.25 11.84 24.70
C LYS A 93 -7.61 13.32 24.74
N LYS A 94 -6.87 14.15 23.99
CA LYS A 94 -7.31 15.50 23.54
C LYS A 94 -7.52 15.46 22.03
N TYR A 95 -8.69 15.92 21.58
CA TYR A 95 -9.08 15.92 20.17
C TYR A 95 -8.75 17.26 19.51
N ILE A 96 -8.18 17.20 18.31
CA ILE A 96 -8.20 18.31 17.33
C ILE A 96 -8.60 17.70 15.99
N ILE A 97 -9.63 18.29 15.37
CA ILE A 97 -10.20 17.90 14.09
C ILE A 97 -9.69 18.89 13.04
N PHE A 98 -9.20 18.42 11.89
CA PHE A 98 -8.89 19.25 10.73
C PHE A 98 -9.60 18.67 9.51
N TYR A 99 -10.61 19.39 8.98
CA TYR A 99 -11.33 19.04 7.75
C TYR A 99 -11.01 20.07 6.67
N PHE A 100 -10.48 19.61 5.52
CA PHE A 100 -10.93 20.08 4.19
C PHE A 100 -10.32 19.28 3.00
N PHE A 101 -9.17 18.60 3.13
CA PHE A 101 -8.56 17.77 2.05
C PHE A 101 -9.16 16.35 1.88
N ILE A 102 -10.31 16.10 2.50
CA ILE A 102 -10.72 14.79 2.99
C ILE A 102 -11.48 13.92 1.98
N LEU A 103 -12.08 14.47 0.91
CA LEU A 103 -13.06 13.72 0.12
C LEU A 103 -12.48 12.56 -0.70
N LYS A 104 -11.38 12.77 -1.44
CA LYS A 104 -10.76 11.71 -2.25
C LYS A 104 -10.08 10.67 -1.38
N ASP A 105 -9.34 11.13 -0.37
CA ASP A 105 -8.61 10.27 0.54
C ASP A 105 -9.58 9.44 1.42
N VAL A 106 -10.75 9.98 1.79
CA VAL A 106 -11.81 9.22 2.49
C VAL A 106 -12.49 8.22 1.58
N GLN A 107 -12.78 8.57 0.32
CA GLN A 107 -13.34 7.60 -0.63
C GLN A 107 -12.37 6.45 -0.86
N ALA A 108 -11.09 6.74 -1.05
CA ALA A 108 -10.06 5.72 -1.20
C ALA A 108 -9.90 4.88 0.09
N ALA A 109 -9.92 5.49 1.27
CA ALA A 109 -9.90 4.76 2.54
C ALA A 109 -11.14 3.87 2.74
N ALA A 110 -12.32 4.35 2.34
CA ALA A 110 -13.56 3.58 2.37
C ALA A 110 -13.49 2.40 1.41
N VAL A 111 -12.97 2.58 0.19
CA VAL A 111 -12.73 1.50 -0.77
C VAL A 111 -11.78 0.46 -0.17
N MET A 112 -10.63 0.87 0.39
CA MET A 112 -9.69 -0.06 1.04
C MET A 112 -10.36 -0.90 2.15
N ALA A 113 -11.17 -0.25 2.98
CA ALA A 113 -11.91 -0.94 4.05
C ALA A 113 -12.97 -1.91 3.50
N LEU A 114 -13.74 -1.49 2.49
CA LEU A 114 -14.79 -2.31 1.86
C LEU A 114 -14.20 -3.48 1.06
N SER A 115 -13.07 -3.30 0.38
CA SER A 115 -12.32 -4.39 -0.26
C SER A 115 -11.94 -5.47 0.74
N CYS A 116 -11.57 -5.07 1.97
CA CYS A 116 -11.28 -6.00 3.06
C CYS A 116 -12.51 -6.75 3.56
N ILE A 117 -13.65 -6.06 3.72
CA ILE A 117 -14.90 -6.69 4.14
C ILE A 117 -15.35 -7.72 3.10
N ARG A 118 -15.30 -7.35 1.81
CA ARG A 118 -15.62 -8.25 0.69
C ARG A 118 -14.63 -9.40 0.53
N ALA A 119 -13.40 -9.26 1.01
CA ALA A 119 -12.45 -10.37 1.07
C ALA A 119 -12.84 -11.44 2.10
N ASN A 120 -13.53 -11.04 3.17
CA ASN A 120 -13.84 -11.87 4.33
C ASN A 120 -15.31 -12.36 4.36
N GLN A 121 -16.21 -11.70 3.64
CA GLN A 121 -17.60 -12.13 3.50
C GLN A 121 -17.75 -13.12 2.35
N GLN A 122 -18.06 -14.36 2.71
CA GLN A 122 -18.45 -15.41 1.80
C GLN A 122 -19.97 -15.45 1.81
N ASP A 123 -20.60 -14.95 0.74
CA ASP A 123 -22.04 -15.04 0.47
C ASP A 123 -22.96 -14.48 1.58
N ASP A 124 -23.33 -13.19 1.51
CA ASP A 124 -24.59 -12.80 2.13
C ASP A 124 -25.37 -11.75 1.33
N SER A 125 -26.66 -12.04 1.18
CA SER A 125 -27.61 -11.47 0.23
C SER A 125 -28.13 -10.06 0.58
N ASN A 126 -27.61 -9.45 1.65
CA ASN A 126 -27.93 -8.08 2.08
C ASN A 126 -27.06 -6.99 1.41
N SER A 127 -26.31 -7.35 0.36
CA SER A 127 -25.14 -6.60 -0.11
C SER A 127 -25.33 -5.77 -1.39
N SER A 128 -26.53 -5.70 -1.99
CA SER A 128 -26.66 -5.07 -3.32
C SER A 128 -26.36 -3.57 -3.33
N SER A 129 -26.83 -2.79 -2.35
CA SER A 129 -26.58 -1.33 -2.31
C SER A 129 -25.11 -1.00 -1.99
N LEU A 130 -24.54 -1.63 -0.95
CA LEU A 130 -23.13 -1.48 -0.58
C LEU A 130 -22.19 -1.90 -1.73
N TYR A 131 -22.54 -2.95 -2.46
CA TYR A 131 -21.81 -3.39 -3.64
C TYR A 131 -21.86 -2.33 -4.73
N THR A 132 -23.05 -1.80 -5.05
CA THR A 132 -23.20 -0.76 -6.07
C THR A 132 -22.46 0.53 -5.71
N ASP A 133 -22.51 0.95 -4.44
CA ASP A 133 -21.80 2.14 -3.94
C ASP A 133 -20.27 1.95 -4.04
N TYR A 134 -19.79 0.73 -3.75
CA TYR A 134 -18.38 0.39 -3.90
C TYR A 134 -17.93 0.41 -5.37
N GLU A 135 -18.68 -0.22 -6.28
CA GLU A 135 -18.34 -0.22 -7.70
C GLU A 135 -18.39 1.20 -8.30
N GLU A 136 -19.37 2.01 -7.88
CA GLU A 136 -19.45 3.42 -8.28
C GLU A 136 -18.25 4.22 -7.74
N ALA A 137 -17.85 3.99 -6.49
CA ALA A 137 -16.67 4.62 -5.91
C ALA A 137 -15.39 4.24 -6.67
N LEU A 138 -15.20 2.95 -6.99
CA LEU A 138 -14.07 2.50 -7.81
C LEU A 138 -14.04 3.17 -9.18
N LYS A 139 -15.19 3.20 -9.87
CA LYS A 139 -15.31 3.85 -11.18
C LYS A 139 -14.95 5.33 -11.09
N LYS A 140 -15.46 6.04 -10.08
CA LYS A 140 -15.13 7.45 -9.84
C LYS A 140 -13.64 7.64 -9.58
N LEU A 141 -13.02 6.81 -8.74
CA LEU A 141 -11.59 6.89 -8.46
C LEU A 141 -10.77 6.75 -9.74
N LYS A 142 -11.05 5.73 -10.57
CA LYS A 142 -10.34 5.52 -11.85
C LYS A 142 -10.47 6.73 -12.80
N GLN A 143 -11.66 7.31 -12.89
CA GLN A 143 -11.93 8.49 -13.73
C GLN A 143 -11.22 9.78 -13.27
N LEU A 144 -10.76 9.84 -12.03
CA LEU A 144 -10.04 11.00 -11.51
C LEU A 144 -8.55 11.00 -11.88
N GLN A 145 -8.05 9.97 -12.54
CA GLN A 145 -6.65 9.91 -12.95
C GLN A 145 -6.38 10.96 -14.03
N LEU A 146 -5.33 11.75 -13.80
CA LEU A 146 -4.85 12.74 -14.74
C LEU A 146 -4.00 12.10 -15.84
N GLU A 147 -3.75 12.84 -16.92
CA GLU A 147 -2.95 12.35 -18.06
C GLU A 147 -1.52 11.96 -17.68
N ASP A 148 -0.96 12.59 -16.63
CA ASP A 148 0.37 12.28 -16.10
C ASP A 148 0.40 11.03 -15.21
N GLY A 149 -0.75 10.37 -15.02
CA GLY A 149 -0.92 9.18 -14.18
C GLY A 149 -1.24 9.47 -12.71
N SER A 150 -1.19 10.74 -12.28
CA SER A 150 -1.43 11.14 -10.89
C SER A 150 -2.92 11.32 -10.58
N PHE A 151 -3.25 11.47 -9.29
CA PHE A 151 -4.60 11.82 -8.81
C PHE A 151 -4.65 13.23 -8.20
N GLY A 152 -3.69 14.09 -8.57
CA GLY A 152 -3.61 15.51 -8.23
C GLY A 152 -2.40 15.89 -7.36
N ASN A 153 -2.13 15.15 -6.28
CA ASN A 153 -0.91 15.30 -5.49
C ASN A 153 -0.33 13.93 -5.13
N ILE A 154 0.91 13.89 -4.62
CA ILE A 154 1.61 12.63 -4.36
C ILE A 154 0.92 11.76 -3.31
N TYR A 155 0.37 12.35 -2.24
CA TYR A 155 -0.28 11.61 -1.15
C TYR A 155 -1.60 11.00 -1.62
N THR A 156 -2.43 11.80 -2.29
CA THR A 156 -3.69 11.31 -2.88
C THR A 156 -3.41 10.28 -3.95
N THR A 157 -2.35 10.46 -4.77
CA THR A 157 -1.94 9.44 -5.75
C THR A 157 -1.60 8.13 -5.06
N ALA A 158 -0.77 8.17 -4.02
CA ALA A 158 -0.41 6.96 -3.26
C ALA A 158 -1.64 6.28 -2.63
N ILE A 159 -2.54 7.05 -1.99
CA ILE A 159 -3.71 6.50 -1.30
C ILE A 159 -4.72 5.90 -2.30
N VAL A 160 -5.00 6.59 -3.41
CA VAL A 160 -5.90 6.08 -4.45
C VAL A 160 -5.31 4.84 -5.13
N THR A 161 -4.00 4.83 -5.42
CA THR A 161 -3.33 3.63 -5.94
C THR A 161 -3.43 2.46 -4.96
N GLN A 162 -3.18 2.66 -3.66
CA GLN A 162 -3.40 1.60 -2.65
C GLN A 162 -4.84 1.09 -2.68
N ALA A 163 -5.83 1.97 -2.78
CA ALA A 163 -7.24 1.58 -2.86
C ALA A 163 -7.58 0.72 -4.07
N LEU A 164 -7.08 1.09 -5.24
CA LEU A 164 -7.30 0.33 -6.48
C LEU A 164 -6.59 -1.03 -6.44
N LEU A 165 -5.37 -1.09 -5.89
CA LEU A 165 -4.64 -2.37 -5.71
C LEU A 165 -5.36 -3.27 -4.70
N SER A 166 -5.81 -2.73 -3.56
CA SER A 166 -6.62 -3.46 -2.56
C SER A 166 -7.92 -4.02 -3.14
N ALA A 167 -8.51 -3.32 -4.12
CA ALA A 167 -9.69 -3.76 -4.85
C ALA A 167 -9.42 -4.82 -5.92
N GLY A 168 -8.14 -5.12 -6.23
CA GLY A 168 -7.74 -6.08 -7.26
C GLY A 168 -7.76 -5.50 -8.68
N GLU A 169 -7.67 -4.18 -8.83
CA GLU A 169 -7.80 -3.47 -10.12
C GLU A 169 -6.49 -3.41 -10.92
N GLU A 170 -5.51 -4.22 -10.57
CA GLU A 170 -4.18 -4.28 -11.21
C GLU A 170 -4.22 -4.58 -12.71
N LYS A 171 -5.21 -5.37 -13.14
CA LYS A 171 -5.39 -5.79 -14.54
C LYS A 171 -6.44 -4.94 -15.27
N SER A 172 -7.04 -3.96 -14.60
CA SER A 172 -8.09 -3.13 -15.20
C SER A 172 -7.49 -2.16 -16.21
N LYS A 173 -8.13 -2.04 -17.37
CA LYS A 173 -7.73 -1.10 -18.44
C LYS A 173 -8.32 0.30 -18.26
N ASP A 174 -9.21 0.46 -17.29
CA ASP A 174 -9.96 1.71 -17.07
C ASP A 174 -9.14 2.75 -16.29
N TRP A 175 -7.91 2.42 -15.92
CA TRP A 175 -6.93 3.33 -15.34
C TRP A 175 -5.51 2.89 -15.71
N LYS A 176 -4.57 3.84 -15.68
CA LYS A 176 -3.17 3.70 -16.09
C LYS A 176 -2.31 3.38 -14.86
N LEU A 177 -2.29 2.12 -14.41
CA LEU A 177 -1.47 1.66 -13.27
C LEU A 177 0.01 2.06 -13.43
N GLU A 178 0.59 1.74 -14.58
CA GLU A 178 2.01 2.00 -14.84
C GLU A 178 2.36 3.48 -14.74
N ALA A 179 1.51 4.36 -15.25
CA ALA A 179 1.70 5.81 -15.15
C ALA A 179 1.67 6.29 -13.70
N ALA A 180 0.74 5.78 -12.89
CA ALA A 180 0.64 6.12 -11.47
C ALA A 180 1.89 5.66 -10.69
N VAL A 181 2.32 4.41 -10.89
CA VAL A 181 3.51 3.87 -10.23
C VAL A 181 4.77 4.62 -10.65
N ASN A 182 4.93 4.91 -11.95
CA ASN A 182 6.05 5.72 -12.44
C ASN A 182 6.06 7.13 -11.83
N HIS A 183 4.90 7.77 -11.67
CA HIS A 183 4.79 9.05 -11.00
C HIS A 183 5.26 8.97 -9.54
N LEU A 184 4.85 7.94 -8.81
CA LEU A 184 5.25 7.70 -7.41
C LEU A 184 6.74 7.42 -7.27
N MET A 185 7.31 6.60 -8.17
CA MET A 185 8.74 6.29 -8.18
C MET A 185 9.60 7.53 -8.46
N ARG A 186 9.19 8.39 -9.41
CA ARG A 186 9.88 9.66 -9.69
C ARG A 186 9.94 10.55 -8.45
N TYR A 187 8.86 10.62 -7.68
CA TYR A 187 8.84 11.39 -6.43
C TYR A 187 9.76 10.77 -5.38
N LEU A 188 9.69 9.44 -5.19
CA LEU A 188 10.49 8.71 -4.20
C LEU A 188 12.00 8.85 -4.45
N ASN A 189 12.40 8.96 -5.72
CA ASN A 189 13.79 9.16 -6.13
C ASN A 189 14.20 10.65 -6.23
N SER A 190 13.31 11.58 -5.90
CA SER A 190 13.61 13.02 -5.93
C SER A 190 14.24 13.52 -4.62
N SER A 191 14.87 14.69 -4.67
CA SER A 191 15.38 15.37 -3.46
C SER A 191 14.27 15.91 -2.55
N SER A 192 13.03 15.97 -3.04
CA SER A 192 11.87 16.51 -2.31
C SER A 192 11.10 15.45 -1.53
N VAL A 193 11.59 14.21 -1.51
CA VAL A 193 10.93 13.11 -0.82
C VAL A 193 10.76 13.39 0.68
N ASP A 194 9.56 13.12 1.18
CA ASP A 194 9.18 13.31 2.57
C ASP A 194 8.70 12.00 3.23
N PHE A 195 8.53 12.05 4.55
CA PHE A 195 8.20 10.88 5.34
C PHE A 195 6.82 10.30 5.01
N LEU A 196 5.83 11.17 4.82
CA LEU A 196 4.45 10.78 4.56
C LEU A 196 4.33 10.11 3.20
N ALA A 197 4.94 10.69 2.17
CA ALA A 197 4.98 10.11 0.84
C ALA A 197 5.70 8.76 0.85
N THR A 198 6.86 8.67 1.51
CA THR A 198 7.59 7.40 1.60
C THR A 198 6.79 6.32 2.33
N TYR A 199 6.09 6.68 3.40
CA TYR A 199 5.19 5.79 4.13
C TYR A 199 4.05 5.25 3.25
N LEU A 200 3.47 6.10 2.41
CA LEU A 200 2.36 5.72 1.52
C LEU A 200 2.82 4.98 0.25
N ILE A 201 4.02 5.27 -0.26
CA ILE A 201 4.50 4.70 -1.53
C ILE A 201 5.11 3.31 -1.33
N LEU A 202 5.89 3.10 -0.26
CA LEU A 202 6.61 1.83 -0.08
C LEU A 202 5.73 0.58 -0.08
N PRO A 203 4.52 0.57 0.51
CA PRO A 203 3.65 -0.60 0.44
C PRO A 203 3.16 -0.91 -0.98
N ILE A 204 2.98 0.11 -1.83
CA ILE A 204 2.55 -0.04 -3.23
C ILE A 204 3.61 -0.78 -4.03
N LEU A 205 4.89 -0.44 -3.81
CA LEU A 205 6.01 -1.03 -4.53
C LEU A 205 6.39 -2.43 -4.04
N LYS A 206 5.69 -2.96 -3.02
CA LYS A 206 6.02 -4.27 -2.47
C LYS A 206 5.72 -5.36 -3.49
N ARG A 207 6.69 -6.25 -3.68
CA ARG A 207 6.53 -7.51 -4.38
C ARG A 207 5.35 -8.33 -3.86
N THR A 208 4.29 -8.44 -4.64
CA THR A 208 3.20 -9.40 -4.47
C THR A 208 3.41 -10.51 -5.49
N LYS A 209 4.20 -11.53 -5.11
CA LYS A 209 4.19 -12.80 -5.85
C LYS A 209 2.74 -13.21 -6.09
N ALA A 210 2.39 -13.41 -7.37
CA ALA A 210 1.06 -13.66 -7.89
C ALA A 210 0.19 -14.46 -6.90
N TYR A 211 -0.85 -13.83 -6.39
CA TYR A 211 -1.65 -14.33 -5.28
C TYR A 211 -2.69 -15.35 -5.75
N ARG A 212 -2.24 -16.50 -6.29
CA ARG A 212 -3.06 -17.72 -6.34
C ARG A 212 -2.92 -18.62 -5.12
N ASP A 213 -1.94 -18.39 -4.23
CA ASP A 213 -1.65 -19.32 -3.13
C ASP A 213 -1.98 -18.84 -1.71
N ILE A 214 -2.71 -17.72 -1.54
CA ILE A 214 -3.26 -17.39 -0.22
C ILE A 214 -4.71 -16.92 -0.39
N GLY A 215 -5.62 -17.88 -0.55
CA GLY A 215 -6.99 -17.65 -0.14
C GLY A 215 -7.02 -17.34 1.37
N LYS A 216 -6.87 -16.06 1.77
CA LYS A 216 -7.39 -15.44 3.00
C LYS A 216 -6.88 -14.03 3.34
N HIS A 217 -5.85 -13.49 2.71
CA HIS A 217 -5.39 -12.13 3.05
C HIS A 217 -5.27 -11.23 1.82
N LYS A 218 -6.40 -10.74 1.29
CA LYS A 218 -6.37 -9.57 0.41
C LYS A 218 -5.72 -8.40 1.15
N PHE A 219 -4.99 -7.58 0.42
CA PHE A 219 -4.24 -6.42 0.91
C PHE A 219 -5.20 -5.40 1.54
N CYS A 220 -5.52 -5.55 2.82
CA CYS A 220 -6.35 -4.63 3.59
C CYS A 220 -5.48 -3.49 4.14
N LEU A 221 -5.04 -2.57 3.28
CA LEU A 221 -4.24 -1.43 3.73
C LEU A 221 -5.12 -0.28 4.16
N GLY A 222 -5.56 -0.33 5.41
CA GLY A 222 -6.19 0.79 6.09
C GLY A 222 -5.89 0.67 7.57
N SER A 223 -4.67 1.06 7.99
CA SER A 223 -4.32 1.25 9.41
C SER A 223 -4.71 0.12 10.40
N ALA A 224 -4.93 -1.09 9.92
CA ALA A 224 -5.28 -2.24 10.74
C ALA A 224 -4.39 -3.39 10.33
N ALA A 225 -3.16 -3.37 10.84
CA ALA A 225 -2.37 -4.57 10.96
C ALA A 225 -3.24 -5.59 11.71
N ARG A 226 -3.71 -6.62 10.99
CA ARG A 226 -4.12 -7.85 11.62
C ARG A 226 -2.83 -8.52 12.09
N ILE A 227 -2.37 -8.11 13.27
CA ILE A 227 -1.35 -8.83 14.03
C ILE A 227 -2.08 -10.07 14.54
N GLU A 228 -1.99 -11.16 13.80
CA GLU A 228 -2.32 -12.48 14.34
C GLU A 228 -1.14 -12.93 15.19
N TRP A 229 -1.43 -13.30 16.43
CA TRP A 229 -0.50 -13.78 17.44
C TRP A 229 0.04 -15.17 17.10
#